data_AF-A0A1G5PJM8-F1
#
_entry.id   AF-A0A1G5PJM8-F1
#
_cell.length_a   1.000
_cell.length_b   1.000
_cell.length_c   1.000
_cell.angle_alpha   90.00
_cell.angle_beta   90.00
_cell.angle_gamma   90.00
#
_symmetry.space_group_name_H-M   'P 1'
#
loop_
_entity.id
_entity.type
_entity.pdbx_description
1 polymer ?
#
loop_
_entity_poly.entity_id
_entity_poly.type
_entity_poly.pdbx_seq_one_letter_code
_entity_poly.pdbx_strand_id
1 'polypeptide(L)'
;MGDGFSVSRRTDQKSGRHPMGGVRFFFVLLMLTGTVMAVDTSALDDAARLARAGAPQLALSVLDRSQPNVADDPEAWSVWQRKRAAILRRQGAWEELAAELKVIPDGVPPAYSNWAATERVQALLHAGEAVAARQELAERIWQRAGGAEELRRWRQLVIRSYIVEGRPDDAYIAMLRHRQEYRDGGTEDALLRARVLLGAGRPADAAAELTGTDDSAGQALLALARLRSGAEPGQIAAEAARRVDSGEQDEARLYWRGVAIEAAAADNDSAALIQGLEPLVAQGRDGSALRGLVRVDSDRLWEAYLDYARQVGNREQLLMGDDAAWQRLAATDSRKFPIRARSIYVLLSLEARSGAVREHALERLAENITSLPSGDQVLHALYRQSDRFGTAVEIPATIRRILADRAVARSDLAEAAKLMKGLRPPATEKGKAMWELRRAKIFLLGGEYQRGEAVLTEMAGRAAGLETVLLDRFVQVIFDLQTLGRHDAAYDLFQTLYTKTTHPRLQRELLYWMADSRKAQGNLRVAARLYLQSAILPGVESMDPWAQTARYEAAKALSESGLFADAEVIYRQLLKVTESSQRRAVLARELEQLRLRKAPSYVGD
;
A
#
# COMPACT_ATOMS: atom_id res chain seq x y z
N MET A 1 63.48 33.33 11.29
CA MET A 1 62.09 33.07 11.70
C MET A 1 61.75 31.65 11.26
N GLY A 2 62.20 30.59 11.91
CA GLY A 2 62.62 30.45 13.31
C GLY A 2 61.44 29.90 14.12
N ASP A 3 61.55 28.83 14.87
CA ASP A 3 62.60 27.82 15.12
C ASP A 3 61.97 26.82 16.12
N GLY A 4 62.60 25.65 16.37
CA GLY A 4 62.17 24.71 17.43
C GLY A 4 61.33 23.54 16.88
N PHE A 5 61.86 22.33 16.60
CA PHE A 5 62.61 21.42 17.49
C PHE A 5 61.89 21.24 18.84
N SER A 6 61.58 20.04 19.34
CA SER A 6 62.33 18.78 19.40
C SER A 6 61.38 17.68 19.98
N VAL A 7 61.59 16.36 20.03
CA VAL A 7 62.58 15.37 19.53
C VAL A 7 61.86 13.98 19.69
N SER A 8 61.87 13.05 18.74
CA SER A 8 62.75 11.84 18.70
C SER A 8 62.89 11.07 20.04
N ARG A 9 62.98 9.73 20.14
CA ARG A 9 63.19 8.63 19.17
C ARG A 9 63.11 7.27 19.92
N ARG A 10 62.81 6.17 19.19
CA ARG A 10 63.35 4.78 19.38
C ARG A 10 62.96 4.04 20.69
N THR A 11 63.00 2.70 20.85
CA THR A 11 63.33 1.48 20.03
C THR A 11 62.72 0.24 20.75
N ASP A 12 62.53 -0.96 20.21
CA ASP A 12 62.63 -1.56 18.85
C ASP A 12 61.63 -2.75 18.73
N GLN A 13 61.43 -3.43 17.58
CA GLN A 13 61.95 -4.79 17.21
C GLN A 13 62.05 -5.86 18.32
N LYS A 14 61.75 -7.17 18.10
CA LYS A 14 61.43 -7.92 16.86
C LYS A 14 60.86 -9.33 17.17
N SER A 15 60.11 -9.89 16.21
CA SER A 15 60.01 -11.31 15.77
C SER A 15 60.24 -12.51 16.72
N GLY A 16 59.43 -13.59 16.57
CA GLY A 16 59.96 -14.95 16.81
C GLY A 16 58.95 -16.11 16.94
N ARG A 17 58.70 -16.81 15.82
CA ARG A 17 57.98 -18.10 15.62
C ARG A 17 57.98 -19.17 16.75
N HIS A 18 56.89 -19.95 16.78
CA HIS A 18 56.73 -21.27 17.43
C HIS A 18 57.80 -22.32 17.02
N PRO A 19 57.93 -23.46 17.75
CA PRO A 19 57.21 -24.67 17.30
C PRO A 19 56.73 -25.69 18.39
N MET A 20 55.68 -26.45 18.01
CA MET A 20 55.40 -27.89 18.28
C MET A 20 55.26 -28.50 19.70
N GLY A 21 54.20 -29.31 19.86
CA GLY A 21 54.11 -30.47 20.75
C GLY A 21 53.59 -30.21 22.18
N GLY A 22 52.60 -30.92 22.74
CA GLY A 22 51.76 -32.00 22.21
C GLY A 22 51.66 -33.22 23.15
N VAL A 23 50.82 -33.16 24.18
CA VAL A 23 50.41 -34.34 24.99
C VAL A 23 48.91 -34.25 25.33
N ARG A 24 48.22 -35.39 25.24
CA ARG A 24 46.80 -35.57 25.57
C ARG A 24 46.62 -35.64 27.10
N PHE A 25 45.54 -35.06 27.63
CA PHE A 25 44.94 -35.59 28.86
C PHE A 25 43.41 -35.59 28.77
N PHE A 26 42.83 -36.76 29.03
CA PHE A 26 41.39 -36.96 29.18
C PHE A 26 40.98 -36.49 30.58
N PHE A 27 39.95 -35.64 30.68
CA PHE A 27 39.18 -35.51 31.91
C PHE A 27 37.70 -35.32 31.55
N VAL A 28 36.93 -36.38 31.78
CA VAL A 28 35.47 -36.33 31.75
C VAL A 28 35.02 -35.75 33.08
N LEU A 29 34.57 -34.49 33.08
CA LEU A 29 33.89 -33.90 34.22
C LEU A 29 32.39 -33.82 33.92
N LEU A 30 31.62 -34.60 34.67
CA LEU A 30 30.18 -34.75 34.50
C LEU A 30 29.43 -33.54 35.08
N MET A 31 29.39 -32.44 34.32
CA MET A 31 28.57 -31.28 34.64
C MET A 31 27.11 -31.54 34.29
N LEU A 32 26.30 -31.80 35.31
CA LEU A 32 24.83 -31.77 35.26
C LEU A 32 24.34 -30.31 35.16
N THR A 33 24.61 -29.65 34.03
CA THR A 33 23.96 -28.38 33.69
C THR A 33 22.56 -28.68 33.19
N GLY A 34 21.55 -28.34 34.00
CA GLY A 34 20.18 -28.26 33.52
C GLY A 34 20.12 -27.27 32.35
N THR A 35 19.82 -27.78 31.16
CA THR A 35 19.63 -26.97 29.96
C THR A 35 18.33 -26.20 30.12
N VAL A 36 18.42 -24.99 30.69
CA VAL A 36 17.46 -23.93 30.36
C VAL A 36 17.59 -23.74 28.85
N MET A 37 16.57 -24.17 28.11
CA MET A 37 16.48 -23.92 26.67
C MET A 37 16.46 -22.41 26.47
N ALA A 38 17.57 -21.86 25.98
CA ALA A 38 17.63 -20.45 25.61
C ALA A 38 16.65 -20.24 24.44
N VAL A 39 15.56 -19.51 24.71
CA VAL A 39 14.58 -19.11 23.69
C VAL A 39 15.34 -18.44 22.55
N ASP A 40 15.17 -18.95 21.32
CA ASP A 40 15.84 -18.40 20.16
C ASP A 40 15.24 -17.04 19.79
N THR A 41 15.86 -15.98 20.35
CA THR A 41 15.46 -14.60 20.12
C THR A 41 15.81 -14.11 18.71
N SER A 42 16.63 -14.84 17.94
CA SER A 42 17.03 -14.43 16.59
C SER A 42 15.80 -14.33 15.67
N ALA A 43 14.89 -15.30 15.73
CA ALA A 43 13.66 -15.30 14.93
C ALA A 43 12.73 -14.12 15.25
N LEU A 44 12.67 -13.66 16.51
CA LEU A 44 11.92 -12.46 16.90
C LEU A 44 12.53 -11.17 16.31
N ASP A 45 13.85 -11.06 16.35
CA ASP A 45 14.56 -9.91 15.78
C ASP A 45 14.52 -9.92 14.25
N ASP A 46 14.55 -11.10 13.62
CA ASP A 46 14.42 -11.29 12.19
C ASP A 46 13.03 -10.88 11.70
N ALA A 47 11.95 -11.34 12.35
CA ALA A 47 10.59 -10.87 12.09
C ALA A 47 10.48 -9.33 12.25
N ALA A 48 11.08 -8.76 13.30
CA ALA A 48 11.09 -7.32 13.52
C ALA A 48 11.92 -6.53 12.47
N ARG A 49 12.94 -7.12 11.86
CA ARG A 49 13.66 -6.52 10.71
C ARG A 49 12.84 -6.63 9.42
N LEU A 50 12.25 -7.78 9.14
CA LEU A 50 11.39 -8.01 7.96
C LEU A 50 10.17 -7.08 7.93
N ALA A 51 9.47 -6.92 9.06
CA ALA A 51 8.37 -5.98 9.18
C ALA A 51 8.82 -4.51 9.08
N ARG A 52 10.08 -4.17 9.42
CA ARG A 52 10.67 -2.84 9.17
C ARG A 52 11.04 -2.61 7.71
N ALA A 53 11.47 -3.65 7.00
CA ALA A 53 11.79 -3.64 5.58
C ALA A 53 10.57 -3.67 4.64
N GLY A 54 9.34 -3.63 5.17
CA GLY A 54 8.11 -3.65 4.36
C GLY A 54 7.63 -5.04 3.96
N ALA A 55 8.14 -6.11 4.58
CA ALA A 55 7.71 -7.49 4.35
C ALA A 55 6.98 -8.09 5.59
N PRO A 56 5.85 -7.52 6.03
CA PRO A 56 5.20 -7.92 7.28
C PRO A 56 4.56 -9.31 7.23
N GLN A 57 4.04 -9.74 6.07
CA GLN A 57 3.48 -11.09 5.90
C GLN A 57 4.58 -12.17 5.99
N LEU A 58 5.77 -11.88 5.45
CA LEU A 58 6.94 -12.75 5.63
C LEU A 58 7.37 -12.77 7.11
N ALA A 59 7.33 -11.63 7.81
CA ALA A 59 7.61 -11.56 9.24
C ALA A 59 6.62 -12.39 10.09
N LEU A 60 5.31 -12.32 9.79
CA LEU A 60 4.29 -13.16 10.44
C LEU A 60 4.57 -14.64 10.20
N SER A 61 4.91 -15.04 8.97
CA SER A 61 5.28 -16.44 8.67
C SER A 61 6.54 -16.94 9.40
N VAL A 62 7.43 -16.04 9.82
CA VAL A 62 8.59 -16.38 10.68
C VAL A 62 8.14 -16.54 12.11
N LEU A 63 7.20 -15.71 12.59
CA LEU A 63 6.57 -15.91 13.90
C LEU A 63 5.84 -17.26 13.97
N ASP A 64 5.01 -17.59 12.97
CA ASP A 64 4.21 -18.83 12.93
C ASP A 64 5.06 -20.12 13.01
N ARG A 65 6.25 -20.11 12.39
CA ARG A 65 7.12 -21.29 12.30
C ARG A 65 7.97 -21.55 13.53
N SER A 66 8.13 -20.56 14.41
CA SER A 66 9.10 -20.61 15.51
C SER A 66 8.51 -20.20 16.86
N GLN A 67 7.20 -19.90 16.91
CA GLN A 67 6.48 -19.63 18.15
C GLN A 67 6.50 -20.87 19.06
N PRO A 68 6.91 -20.75 20.33
CA PRO A 68 6.84 -21.85 21.28
C PRO A 68 5.38 -22.23 21.56
N ASN A 69 5.14 -23.46 22.01
CA ASN A 69 3.82 -23.88 22.45
C ASN A 69 3.50 -23.27 23.82
N VAL A 70 2.28 -22.75 24.00
CA VAL A 70 1.85 -22.09 25.24
C VAL A 70 1.86 -23.02 26.45
N ALA A 71 1.66 -24.33 26.26
CA ALA A 71 1.73 -25.32 27.33
C ALA A 71 3.17 -25.60 27.81
N ASP A 72 4.17 -25.34 26.95
CA ASP A 72 5.58 -25.64 27.23
C ASP A 72 6.31 -24.41 27.81
N ASP A 73 6.02 -23.21 27.30
CA ASP A 73 6.52 -21.93 27.84
C ASP A 73 5.50 -20.78 27.65
N PRO A 74 4.61 -20.53 28.64
CA PRO A 74 3.61 -19.48 28.58
C PRO A 74 4.19 -18.05 28.52
N GLU A 75 5.36 -17.82 29.11
CA GLU A 75 6.02 -16.51 29.15
C GLU A 75 6.67 -16.20 27.80
N ALA A 76 7.42 -17.14 27.23
CA ALA A 76 7.95 -16.98 25.87
C ALA A 76 6.82 -16.83 24.85
N TRP A 77 5.77 -17.67 24.91
CA TRP A 77 4.61 -17.52 24.02
C TRP A 77 3.99 -16.12 24.11
N SER A 78 3.88 -15.57 25.32
CA SER A 78 3.38 -14.21 25.57
C SER A 78 4.26 -13.12 24.92
N VAL A 79 5.59 -13.29 24.91
CA VAL A 79 6.52 -12.38 24.21
C VAL A 79 6.34 -12.45 22.69
N TRP A 80 6.16 -13.64 22.12
CA TRP A 80 5.92 -13.82 20.69
C TRP A 80 4.60 -13.16 20.26
N GLN A 81 3.54 -13.32 21.04
CA GLN A 81 2.26 -12.68 20.73
C GLN A 81 2.30 -11.15 20.85
N ARG A 82 3.04 -10.59 21.81
CA ARG A 82 3.30 -9.14 21.86
C ARG A 82 4.00 -8.63 20.60
N LYS A 83 4.87 -9.43 19.96
CA LYS A 83 5.52 -9.11 18.69
C LYS A 83 4.56 -9.25 17.50
N ARG A 84 3.74 -10.31 17.43
CA ARG A 84 2.67 -10.46 16.42
C ARG A 84 1.72 -9.26 16.45
N ALA A 85 1.22 -8.92 17.63
CA ALA A 85 0.34 -7.77 17.84
C ALA A 85 0.97 -6.44 17.37
N ALA A 86 2.26 -6.22 17.66
CA ALA A 86 2.97 -5.02 17.20
C ALA A 86 3.11 -4.95 15.66
N ILE A 87 3.24 -6.10 14.98
CA ILE A 87 3.29 -6.17 13.51
C ILE A 87 1.90 -5.91 12.89
N LEU A 88 0.84 -6.51 13.43
CA LEU A 88 -0.54 -6.27 12.99
C LEU A 88 -0.96 -4.82 13.20
N ARG A 89 -0.72 -4.27 14.40
CA ARG A 89 -0.96 -2.85 14.75
C ARG A 89 -0.28 -1.89 13.78
N ARG A 90 0.95 -2.18 13.37
CA ARG A 90 1.71 -1.33 12.43
C ARG A 90 1.18 -1.40 10.99
N GLN A 91 0.58 -2.52 10.61
CA GLN A 91 -0.13 -2.65 9.32
C GLN A 91 -1.51 -1.98 9.33
N GLY A 92 -2.06 -1.67 10.50
CA GLY A 92 -3.45 -1.25 10.64
C GLY A 92 -4.45 -2.41 10.48
N ALA A 93 -4.01 -3.65 10.70
CA ALA A 93 -4.84 -4.86 10.63
C ALA A 93 -5.66 -5.00 11.93
N TRP A 94 -6.57 -4.06 12.18
CA TRP A 94 -7.27 -3.91 13.46
C TRP A 94 -8.24 -5.06 13.77
N GLU A 95 -9.01 -5.50 12.76
CA GLU A 95 -9.95 -6.62 12.90
C GLU A 95 -9.21 -7.94 13.20
N GLU A 96 -8.15 -8.23 12.43
CA GLU A 96 -7.28 -9.40 12.63
C GLU A 96 -6.62 -9.38 14.02
N LEU A 97 -6.11 -8.22 14.46
CA LEU A 97 -5.56 -8.03 15.81
C LEU A 97 -6.61 -8.25 16.91
N ALA A 98 -7.83 -7.77 16.72
CA ALA A 98 -8.93 -7.92 17.68
C ALA A 98 -9.45 -9.37 17.73
N ALA A 99 -9.34 -10.12 16.63
CA ALA A 99 -9.67 -11.54 16.55
C ALA A 99 -8.59 -12.41 17.22
N GLU A 100 -7.31 -12.19 16.91
CA GLU A 100 -6.17 -12.91 17.51
C GLU A 100 -6.17 -12.75 19.04
N LEU A 101 -6.29 -11.52 19.53
CA LEU A 101 -6.28 -11.23 20.97
C LEU A 101 -7.58 -11.63 21.71
N LYS A 102 -8.61 -12.11 21.01
CA LYS A 102 -9.84 -12.63 21.63
C LYS A 102 -9.60 -14.00 22.28
N VAL A 103 -8.68 -14.79 21.72
CA VAL A 103 -8.39 -16.14 22.18
C VAL A 103 -7.19 -16.07 23.13
N ILE A 104 -7.49 -16.04 24.43
CA ILE A 104 -6.48 -16.08 25.49
C ILE A 104 -6.41 -17.53 26.00
N PRO A 105 -5.29 -18.26 25.77
CA PRO A 105 -5.15 -19.63 26.27
C PRO A 105 -5.09 -19.71 27.79
N ASP A 106 -5.50 -20.85 28.34
CA ASP A 106 -5.31 -21.15 29.77
C ASP A 106 -3.81 -21.20 30.13
N GLY A 107 -3.48 -20.79 31.36
CA GLY A 107 -2.11 -20.85 31.90
C GLY A 107 -1.20 -19.68 31.52
N VAL A 108 -1.62 -18.74 30.68
CA VAL A 108 -0.84 -17.52 30.41
C VAL A 108 -0.76 -16.59 31.63
N PRO A 109 0.30 -15.78 31.77
CA PRO A 109 0.43 -14.85 32.90
C PRO A 109 -0.75 -13.86 32.97
N PRO A 110 -1.28 -13.54 34.17
CA PRO A 110 -2.37 -12.55 34.32
C PRO A 110 -2.03 -11.18 33.70
N ALA A 111 -0.77 -10.76 33.78
CA ALA A 111 -0.27 -9.54 33.14
C ALA A 111 -0.27 -9.59 31.60
N TYR A 112 -0.23 -10.79 31.00
CA TYR A 112 -0.51 -10.96 29.57
C TYR A 112 -2.01 -10.85 29.28
N SER A 113 -2.88 -11.52 30.05
CA SER A 113 -4.34 -11.43 29.88
C SER A 113 -4.86 -9.99 29.93
N ASN A 114 -4.43 -9.19 30.92
CA ASN A 114 -4.83 -7.79 31.03
C ASN A 114 -4.28 -6.93 29.88
N TRP A 115 -3.03 -7.17 29.48
CA TRP A 115 -2.43 -6.51 28.31
C TRP A 115 -3.20 -6.85 27.02
N ALA A 116 -3.48 -8.13 26.78
CA ALA A 116 -4.18 -8.61 25.58
C ALA A 116 -5.59 -8.02 25.48
N ALA A 117 -6.36 -8.01 26.57
CA ALA A 117 -7.66 -7.36 26.62
C ALA A 117 -7.55 -5.84 26.36
N THR A 118 -6.54 -5.17 26.92
CA THR A 118 -6.33 -3.72 26.73
C THR A 118 -5.95 -3.37 25.29
N GLU A 119 -5.12 -4.19 24.63
CA GLU A 119 -4.75 -4.01 23.22
C GLU A 119 -5.90 -4.41 22.28
N ARG A 120 -6.67 -5.45 22.61
CA ARG A 120 -7.89 -5.85 21.88
C ARG A 120 -8.94 -4.75 21.89
N VAL A 121 -9.21 -4.15 23.05
CA VAL A 121 -10.10 -2.99 23.18
C VAL A 121 -9.61 -1.83 22.30
N GLN A 122 -8.32 -1.54 22.27
CA GLN A 122 -7.77 -0.51 21.37
C GLN A 122 -7.98 -0.87 19.90
N ALA A 123 -7.75 -2.12 19.51
CA ALA A 123 -7.98 -2.60 18.15
C ALA A 123 -9.47 -2.49 17.73
N LEU A 124 -10.40 -2.90 18.61
CA LEU A 124 -11.84 -2.73 18.41
C LEU A 124 -12.23 -1.25 18.25
N LEU A 125 -11.66 -0.35 19.07
CA LEU A 125 -11.89 1.09 18.93
C LEU A 125 -11.34 1.66 17.59
N HIS A 126 -10.22 1.14 17.10
CA HIS A 126 -9.69 1.50 15.78
C HIS A 126 -10.51 0.92 14.61
N ALA A 127 -11.14 -0.24 14.79
CA ALA A 127 -12.10 -0.84 13.86
C ALA A 127 -13.50 -0.18 13.91
N GLY A 128 -13.77 0.67 14.91
CA GLY A 128 -15.08 1.30 15.11
C GLY A 128 -16.07 0.48 15.95
N GLU A 129 -15.68 -0.71 16.44
CA GLU A 129 -16.49 -1.60 17.27
C GLU A 129 -16.60 -1.13 18.74
N ALA A 130 -17.07 0.10 18.94
CA ALA A 130 -17.17 0.74 20.26
C ALA A 130 -18.03 -0.05 21.28
N VAL A 131 -19.09 -0.73 20.81
CA VAL A 131 -19.97 -1.53 21.68
C VAL A 131 -19.24 -2.76 22.23
N ALA A 132 -18.53 -3.51 21.38
CA ALA A 132 -17.75 -4.69 21.78
C ALA A 132 -16.62 -4.29 22.74
N ALA A 133 -15.92 -3.19 22.43
CA ALA A 133 -14.91 -2.60 23.30
C ALA A 133 -15.45 -2.29 24.71
N ARG A 134 -16.67 -1.74 24.83
CA ARG A 134 -17.29 -1.49 26.14
C ARG A 134 -17.71 -2.74 26.89
N GLN A 135 -18.20 -3.77 26.19
CA GLN A 135 -18.59 -5.03 26.83
C GLN A 135 -17.39 -5.68 27.52
N GLU A 136 -16.25 -5.74 26.83
CA GLU A 136 -14.99 -6.25 27.38
C GLU A 136 -14.45 -5.38 28.53
N LEU A 137 -14.47 -4.05 28.39
CA LEU A 137 -14.09 -3.14 29.47
C LEU A 137 -14.99 -3.27 30.71
N ALA A 138 -16.30 -3.43 30.53
CA ALA A 138 -17.24 -3.59 31.63
C ALA A 138 -16.94 -4.88 32.41
N GLU A 139 -16.74 -6.00 31.74
CA GLU A 139 -16.37 -7.26 32.38
C GLU A 139 -15.09 -7.10 33.23
N ARG A 140 -14.01 -6.59 32.63
CA ARG A 140 -12.71 -6.43 33.31
C ARG A 140 -12.77 -5.47 34.51
N ILE A 141 -13.50 -4.36 34.39
CA ILE A 141 -13.69 -3.39 35.48
C ILE A 141 -14.52 -3.99 36.63
N TRP A 142 -15.61 -4.71 36.33
CA TRP A 142 -16.45 -5.34 37.36
C TRP A 142 -15.73 -6.46 38.11
N GLN A 143 -14.97 -7.29 37.39
CA GLN A 143 -14.13 -8.34 37.97
C GLN A 143 -12.93 -7.80 38.78
N ARG A 144 -12.62 -6.49 38.66
CA ARG A 144 -11.39 -5.87 39.19
C ARG A 144 -10.13 -6.62 38.77
N ALA A 145 -10.08 -7.04 37.50
CA ALA A 145 -9.03 -7.90 36.98
C ALA A 145 -7.63 -7.24 36.94
N GLY A 146 -7.55 -5.92 37.12
CA GLY A 146 -6.31 -5.14 37.03
C GLY A 146 -6.10 -4.16 38.18
N GLY A 147 -4.88 -3.62 38.25
CA GLY A 147 -4.45 -2.63 39.24
C GLY A 147 -5.08 -1.24 39.04
N ALA A 148 -4.78 -0.31 39.94
CA ALA A 148 -5.37 1.04 39.93
C ALA A 148 -5.09 1.82 38.63
N GLU A 149 -3.89 1.65 38.05
CA GLU A 149 -3.49 2.27 36.79
C GLU A 149 -4.22 1.65 35.58
N GLU A 150 -4.35 0.32 35.55
CA GLU A 150 -5.11 -0.40 34.52
C GLU A 150 -6.59 -0.01 34.56
N LEU A 151 -7.20 0.06 35.75
CA LEU A 151 -8.57 0.53 35.95
C LEU A 151 -8.76 1.98 35.44
N ARG A 152 -7.80 2.88 35.71
CA ARG A 152 -7.83 4.26 35.18
C ARG A 152 -7.78 4.25 33.65
N ARG A 153 -6.86 3.48 33.05
CA ARG A 153 -6.74 3.33 31.59
C ARG A 153 -8.01 2.73 30.96
N TRP A 154 -8.62 1.73 31.59
CA TRP A 154 -9.88 1.15 31.15
C TRP A 154 -11.04 2.15 31.23
N ARG A 155 -11.10 2.99 32.27
CA ARG A 155 -12.08 4.10 32.35
C ARG A 155 -11.86 5.15 31.24
N GLN A 156 -10.62 5.51 30.92
CA GLN A 156 -10.32 6.36 29.75
C GLN A 156 -10.78 5.71 28.43
N LEU A 157 -10.57 4.40 28.26
CA LEU A 157 -11.03 3.65 27.08
C LEU A 157 -12.56 3.58 26.98
N VAL A 158 -13.29 3.51 28.11
CA VAL A 158 -14.76 3.66 28.12
C VAL A 158 -15.17 5.03 27.57
N ILE A 159 -14.54 6.12 28.00
CA ILE A 159 -14.81 7.46 27.46
C ILE A 159 -14.53 7.49 25.94
N ARG A 160 -13.37 6.99 25.51
CA ARG A 160 -12.98 6.93 24.09
C ARG A 160 -13.99 6.12 23.26
N SER A 161 -14.58 5.05 23.80
CA SER A 161 -15.60 4.27 23.09
C SER A 161 -16.84 5.08 22.72
N TYR A 162 -17.35 5.93 23.62
CA TYR A 162 -18.51 6.77 23.34
C TYR A 162 -18.17 7.86 22.31
N ILE A 163 -16.94 8.38 22.30
CA ILE A 163 -16.45 9.28 21.24
C ILE A 163 -16.40 8.55 19.88
N VAL A 164 -15.91 7.30 19.85
CA VAL A 164 -15.83 6.48 18.62
C VAL A 164 -17.21 6.16 18.05
N GLU A 165 -18.22 5.95 18.90
CA GLU A 165 -19.62 5.69 18.53
C GLU A 165 -20.41 6.97 18.16
N GLY A 166 -19.85 8.16 18.40
CA GLY A 166 -20.58 9.42 18.17
C GLY A 166 -21.61 9.77 19.25
N ARG A 167 -21.39 9.34 20.50
CA ARG A 167 -22.26 9.60 21.66
C ARG A 167 -21.60 10.56 22.65
N PRO A 168 -21.56 11.89 22.37
CA PRO A 168 -20.82 12.84 23.18
C PRO A 168 -21.38 13.01 24.60
N ASP A 169 -22.70 12.91 24.79
CA ASP A 169 -23.33 13.05 26.11
C ASP A 169 -22.98 11.88 27.05
N ASP A 170 -22.97 10.64 26.55
CA ASP A 170 -22.52 9.47 27.31
C ASP A 170 -21.02 9.53 27.59
N ALA A 171 -20.22 10.04 26.63
CA ALA A 171 -18.81 10.32 26.87
C ALA A 171 -18.62 11.34 27.99
N TYR A 172 -19.46 12.38 28.05
CA TYR A 172 -19.47 13.39 29.11
C TYR A 172 -19.86 12.81 30.47
N ILE A 173 -20.86 11.94 30.55
CA ILE A 173 -21.22 11.24 31.80
C ILE A 173 -20.08 10.34 32.28
N ALA A 174 -19.47 9.56 31.39
CA ALA A 174 -18.32 8.71 31.71
C ALA A 174 -17.10 9.55 32.16
N MET A 175 -16.88 10.71 31.52
CA MET A 175 -15.84 11.67 31.87
C MET A 175 -16.04 12.28 33.26
N LEU A 176 -17.28 12.65 33.62
CA LEU A 176 -17.59 13.11 34.98
C LEU A 176 -17.29 12.04 36.03
N ARG A 177 -17.65 10.77 35.76
CA ARG A 177 -17.34 9.66 36.67
C ARG A 177 -15.83 9.45 36.83
N HIS A 178 -15.08 9.51 35.74
CA HIS A 178 -13.61 9.46 35.78
C HIS A 178 -13.03 10.62 36.58
N ARG A 179 -13.52 11.85 36.40
CA ARG A 179 -13.07 13.03 37.20
C ARG A 179 -13.38 12.87 38.69
N GLN A 180 -14.50 12.26 39.07
CA GLN A 180 -14.81 11.96 40.48
C GLN A 180 -13.82 10.95 41.07
N GLU A 181 -13.46 9.90 40.32
CA GLU A 181 -12.56 8.83 40.75
C GLU A 181 -11.07 9.27 40.76
N TYR A 182 -10.64 10.13 39.84
CA TYR A 182 -9.21 10.44 39.61
C TYR A 182 -8.82 11.93 39.68
N ARG A 183 -9.75 12.84 40.05
CA ARG A 183 -9.58 14.30 40.28
C ARG A 183 -8.57 15.02 39.37
N ASP A 184 -7.30 15.03 39.73
CA ASP A 184 -6.23 15.71 39.02
C ASP A 184 -5.52 14.77 38.04
N GLY A 185 -6.07 14.71 36.84
CA GLY A 185 -5.42 14.07 35.70
C GLY A 185 -4.46 15.02 34.98
N GLY A 186 -3.25 14.53 34.66
CA GLY A 186 -2.27 15.26 33.85
C GLY A 186 -2.71 15.50 32.40
N THR A 187 -1.80 16.00 31.54
CA THR A 187 -2.10 16.51 30.20
C THR A 187 -3.00 15.62 29.35
N GLU A 188 -2.76 14.30 29.29
CA GLU A 188 -3.60 13.37 28.51
C GLU A 188 -5.08 13.39 28.93
N ASP A 189 -5.37 13.53 30.23
CA ASP A 189 -6.74 13.63 30.70
C ASP A 189 -7.34 15.00 30.39
N ALA A 190 -6.57 16.08 30.48
CA ALA A 190 -7.04 17.42 30.09
C ALA A 190 -7.45 17.45 28.61
N LEU A 191 -6.63 16.85 27.72
CA LEU A 191 -6.93 16.69 26.30
C LEU A 191 -8.20 15.85 26.08
N LEU A 192 -8.31 14.69 26.76
CA LEU A 192 -9.49 13.83 26.65
C LEU A 192 -10.76 14.54 27.14
N ARG A 193 -10.69 15.25 28.27
CA ARG A 193 -11.81 16.00 28.84
C ARG A 193 -12.23 17.16 27.93
N ALA A 194 -11.29 17.96 27.46
CA ALA A 194 -11.58 19.06 26.54
C ALA A 194 -12.19 18.56 25.22
N ARG A 195 -11.71 17.43 24.69
CA ARG A 195 -12.29 16.79 23.50
C ARG A 195 -13.73 16.31 23.73
N VAL A 196 -14.03 15.72 24.89
CA VAL A 196 -15.41 15.34 25.27
C VAL A 196 -16.30 16.58 25.38
N LEU A 197 -15.83 17.63 26.04
CA LEU A 197 -16.57 18.90 26.18
C LEU A 197 -16.85 19.55 24.81
N LEU A 198 -15.87 19.57 23.90
CA LEU A 198 -16.04 20.08 22.53
C LEU A 198 -17.02 19.25 21.70
N GLY A 199 -17.03 17.92 21.86
CA GLY A 199 -18.00 17.03 21.22
C GLY A 199 -19.42 17.18 21.79
N ALA A 200 -19.54 17.46 23.09
CA ALA A 200 -20.80 17.71 23.78
C ALA A 200 -21.30 19.17 23.68
N GLY A 201 -20.78 19.96 22.74
CA GLY A 201 -21.23 21.34 22.51
C GLY A 201 -20.90 22.33 23.64
N ARG A 202 -19.86 22.06 24.46
CA ARG A 202 -19.44 22.87 25.60
C ARG A 202 -18.06 23.53 25.41
N PRO A 203 -17.92 24.45 24.43
CA PRO A 203 -16.62 25.03 24.08
C PRO A 203 -16.04 25.93 25.18
N ALA A 204 -16.88 26.67 25.92
CA ALA A 204 -16.41 27.52 27.02
C ALA A 204 -15.75 26.70 28.15
N ASP A 205 -16.34 25.57 28.52
CA ASP A 205 -15.77 24.65 29.51
C ASP A 205 -14.49 23.99 29.00
N ALA A 206 -14.42 23.64 27.71
CA ALA A 206 -13.20 23.11 27.09
C ALA A 206 -12.07 24.15 27.05
N ALA A 207 -12.38 25.44 26.86
CA ALA A 207 -11.41 26.52 26.93
C ALA A 207 -10.88 26.72 28.36
N ALA A 208 -11.76 26.65 29.37
CA ALA A 208 -11.36 26.69 30.78
C ALA A 208 -10.46 25.49 31.15
N GLU A 209 -10.78 24.29 30.67
CA GLU A 209 -9.99 23.07 30.88
C GLU A 209 -8.55 23.16 30.33
N LEU A 210 -8.35 23.92 29.25
CA LEU A 210 -7.09 24.04 28.51
C LEU A 210 -6.38 25.38 28.74
N THR A 211 -6.88 26.22 29.65
CA THR A 211 -6.28 27.53 29.93
C THR A 211 -4.86 27.36 30.49
N GLY A 212 -3.88 27.98 29.83
CA GLY A 212 -2.47 27.89 30.21
C GLY A 212 -1.74 26.62 29.75
N THR A 213 -2.28 25.88 28.77
CA THR A 213 -1.59 24.69 28.23
C THR A 213 -0.44 25.03 27.28
N ASP A 214 0.74 24.47 27.57
CA ASP A 214 1.91 24.51 26.68
C ASP A 214 1.91 23.37 25.64
N ASP A 215 1.03 22.37 25.80
CA ASP A 215 0.91 21.26 24.85
C ASP A 215 0.21 21.71 23.56
N SER A 216 0.76 21.34 22.39
CA SER A 216 0.23 21.84 21.12
C SER A 216 -1.12 21.22 20.72
N ALA A 217 -1.40 19.97 21.08
CA ALA A 217 -2.74 19.41 20.88
C ALA A 217 -3.75 20.13 21.78
N GLY A 218 -3.34 20.51 23.00
CA GLY A 218 -4.10 21.38 23.90
C GLY A 218 -4.35 22.76 23.29
N GLN A 219 -3.33 23.38 22.71
CA GLN A 219 -3.45 24.69 22.04
C GLN A 219 -4.39 24.63 20.82
N ALA A 220 -4.37 23.54 20.05
CA ALA A 220 -5.29 23.30 18.94
C ALA A 220 -6.74 23.12 19.42
N LEU A 221 -6.97 22.30 20.45
CA LEU A 221 -8.30 22.13 21.04
C LEU A 221 -8.81 23.44 21.69
N LEU A 222 -7.92 24.24 22.29
CA LEU A 222 -8.24 25.57 22.80
C LEU A 222 -8.56 26.56 21.66
N ALA A 223 -7.91 26.45 20.50
CA ALA A 223 -8.27 27.23 19.30
C ALA A 223 -9.68 26.85 18.78
N LEU A 224 -9.99 25.55 18.73
CA LEU A 224 -11.34 25.07 18.38
C LEU A 224 -12.40 25.54 19.39
N ALA A 225 -12.07 25.53 20.68
CA ALA A 225 -12.92 26.04 21.75
C ALA A 225 -13.17 27.55 21.64
N ARG A 226 -12.13 28.34 21.37
CA ARG A 226 -12.25 29.79 21.10
C ARG A 226 -13.15 30.05 19.89
N LEU A 227 -12.92 29.39 18.77
CA LEU A 227 -13.73 29.51 17.55
C LEU A 227 -15.21 29.21 17.82
N ARG A 228 -15.52 28.08 18.46
CA ARG A 228 -16.89 27.67 18.81
C ARG A 228 -17.54 28.55 19.90
N SER A 229 -16.76 29.37 20.59
CA SER A 229 -17.24 30.37 21.54
C SER A 229 -17.38 31.77 20.92
N GLY A 230 -17.23 31.90 19.59
CA GLY A 230 -17.43 33.15 18.86
C GLY A 230 -16.17 33.99 18.63
N ALA A 231 -14.96 33.40 18.69
CA ALA A 231 -13.75 34.09 18.26
C ALA A 231 -13.68 34.25 16.73
N GLU A 232 -13.09 35.37 16.27
CA GLU A 232 -12.96 35.73 14.85
C GLU A 232 -12.31 34.60 14.00
N PRO A 233 -13.05 34.01 13.04
CA PRO A 233 -12.59 32.85 12.27
C PRO A 233 -11.26 33.06 11.55
N GLY A 234 -11.08 34.21 10.88
CA GLY A 234 -9.85 34.52 10.14
C GLY A 234 -8.59 34.56 11.02
N GLN A 235 -8.70 34.96 12.30
CA GLN A 235 -7.57 34.94 13.23
C GLN A 235 -7.18 33.50 13.59
N ILE A 236 -8.17 32.66 13.88
CA ILE A 236 -7.99 31.24 14.20
C ILE A 236 -7.47 30.46 12.98
N ALA A 237 -7.95 30.76 11.78
CA ALA A 237 -7.46 30.17 10.53
C ALA A 237 -5.97 30.51 10.29
N ALA A 238 -5.57 31.77 10.50
CA ALA A 238 -4.17 32.19 10.39
C ALA A 238 -3.27 31.58 11.48
N GLU A 239 -3.79 31.37 12.70
CA GLU A 239 -3.11 30.64 13.77
C GLU A 239 -2.88 29.17 13.37
N ALA A 240 -3.92 28.49 12.90
CA ALA A 240 -3.87 27.09 12.48
C ALA A 240 -2.94 26.85 11.29
N ALA A 241 -2.96 27.72 10.26
CA ALA A 241 -2.07 27.61 9.10
C ALA A 241 -0.59 27.59 9.51
N ARG A 242 -0.16 28.54 10.36
CA ARG A 242 1.23 28.59 10.88
C ARG A 242 1.64 27.34 11.64
N ARG A 243 0.69 26.65 12.27
CA ARG A 243 0.89 25.44 13.09
C ARG A 243 0.92 24.15 12.28
N VAL A 244 0.18 24.09 11.18
CA VAL A 244 0.25 22.94 10.25
C VAL A 244 1.60 22.89 9.54
N ASP A 245 2.17 24.06 9.22
CA ASP A 245 3.45 24.18 8.50
C ASP A 245 4.70 24.04 9.38
N SER A 246 4.61 24.24 10.70
CA SER A 246 5.76 24.23 11.61
C SER A 246 6.34 22.84 11.92
N GLY A 247 5.77 21.77 11.35
CA GLY A 247 6.31 20.41 11.47
C GLY A 247 5.95 19.67 12.76
N GLU A 248 4.90 20.09 13.47
CA GLU A 248 4.46 19.49 14.75
C GLU A 248 4.19 17.97 14.69
N GLN A 249 4.15 17.33 15.86
CA GLN A 249 3.81 15.90 16.01
C GLN A 249 2.48 15.56 15.31
N ASP A 250 2.40 14.32 14.78
CA ASP A 250 1.32 13.90 13.89
C ASP A 250 -0.09 14.15 14.44
N GLU A 251 -0.34 13.95 15.74
CA GLU A 251 -1.67 14.18 16.34
C GLU A 251 -1.99 15.68 16.51
N ALA A 252 -1.07 16.48 17.04
CA ALA A 252 -1.27 17.94 17.16
C ALA A 252 -1.51 18.58 15.79
N ARG A 253 -0.75 18.16 14.78
CA ARG A 253 -0.92 18.59 13.38
C ARG A 253 -2.29 18.21 12.81
N LEU A 254 -2.86 17.07 13.20
CA LEU A 254 -4.22 16.69 12.82
C LEU A 254 -5.27 17.59 13.49
N TYR A 255 -5.14 17.89 14.79
CA TYR A 255 -6.05 18.84 15.45
C TYR A 255 -5.99 20.23 14.80
N TRP A 256 -4.79 20.76 14.52
CA TRP A 256 -4.64 22.05 13.83
C TRP A 256 -5.25 22.07 12.42
N ARG A 257 -5.16 20.96 11.65
CA ARG A 257 -5.91 20.83 10.39
C ARG A 257 -7.42 20.86 10.60
N GLY A 258 -7.92 20.21 11.66
CA GLY A 258 -9.32 20.29 12.05
C GLY A 258 -9.78 21.71 12.39
N VAL A 259 -8.95 22.46 13.14
CA VAL A 259 -9.18 23.88 13.44
C VAL A 259 -9.26 24.71 12.16
N ALA A 260 -8.34 24.51 11.21
CA ALA A 260 -8.34 25.22 9.93
C ALA A 260 -9.61 24.95 9.11
N ILE A 261 -10.07 23.69 9.06
CA ILE A 261 -11.32 23.28 8.38
C ILE A 261 -12.54 23.95 9.00
N GLU A 262 -12.65 23.95 10.32
CA GLU A 262 -13.80 24.56 11.02
C GLU A 262 -13.77 26.09 10.93
N ALA A 263 -12.58 26.71 10.98
CA ALA A 263 -12.42 28.15 10.81
C ALA A 263 -12.78 28.60 9.38
N ALA A 264 -12.30 27.89 8.36
CA ALA A 264 -12.66 28.15 6.96
C ALA A 264 -14.17 27.99 6.72
N ALA A 265 -14.80 26.98 7.35
CA ALA A 265 -16.25 26.81 7.28
C ALA A 265 -17.02 27.95 7.97
N ALA A 266 -16.54 28.44 9.13
CA ALA A 266 -17.15 29.57 9.83
C ALA A 266 -17.00 30.90 9.07
N ASP A 267 -15.90 31.08 8.31
CA ASP A 267 -15.62 32.26 7.49
C ASP A 267 -16.28 32.20 6.09
N ASN A 268 -16.92 31.07 5.74
CA ASN A 268 -17.42 30.73 4.40
C ASN A 268 -16.32 30.70 3.30
N ASP A 269 -15.04 30.55 3.67
CA ASP A 269 -13.94 30.32 2.73
C ASP A 269 -13.96 28.86 2.23
N SER A 270 -14.78 28.62 1.22
CA SER A 270 -14.90 27.32 0.58
C SER A 270 -13.58 26.85 -0.06
N ALA A 271 -12.66 27.75 -0.45
CA ALA A 271 -11.39 27.38 -1.05
C ALA A 271 -10.42 26.81 0.00
N ALA A 272 -10.29 27.47 1.15
CA ALA A 272 -9.52 26.96 2.28
C ALA A 272 -10.14 25.68 2.85
N LEU A 273 -11.48 25.58 2.88
CA LEU A 273 -12.20 24.38 3.30
C LEU A 273 -11.85 23.16 2.41
N ILE A 274 -11.88 23.32 1.08
CA ILE A 274 -11.45 22.26 0.13
C ILE A 274 -9.99 21.87 0.38
N GLN A 275 -9.09 22.86 0.51
CA GLN A 275 -7.66 22.63 0.74
C GLN A 275 -7.38 21.84 2.04
N GLY A 276 -8.18 22.06 3.09
CA GLY A 276 -8.11 21.30 4.34
C GLY A 276 -8.68 19.88 4.23
N LEU A 277 -9.81 19.72 3.54
CA LEU A 277 -10.54 18.44 3.43
C LEU A 277 -9.86 17.43 2.50
N GLU A 278 -9.40 17.84 1.30
CA GLU A 278 -8.77 16.96 0.31
C GLU A 278 -7.73 15.97 0.90
N PRO A 279 -6.70 16.41 1.66
CA PRO A 279 -5.67 15.51 2.18
C PRO A 279 -6.15 14.61 3.32
N LEU A 280 -7.26 14.91 4.00
CA LEU A 280 -7.82 14.07 5.05
C LEU A 280 -8.77 13.02 4.47
N VAL A 281 -9.65 13.42 3.53
CA VAL A 281 -10.50 12.52 2.76
C VAL A 281 -9.66 11.49 2.00
N ALA A 282 -8.52 11.91 1.41
CA ALA A 282 -7.55 11.00 0.79
C ALA A 282 -7.00 9.90 1.70
N GLN A 283 -6.96 10.10 3.02
CA GLN A 283 -6.42 9.10 3.94
C GLN A 283 -7.43 7.98 4.25
N GLY A 284 -8.72 8.15 3.88
CA GLY A 284 -9.80 7.24 4.28
C GLY A 284 -9.93 7.12 5.80
N ARG A 285 -9.39 8.10 6.54
CA ARG A 285 -9.39 8.13 7.99
C ARG A 285 -10.42 9.16 8.43
N ASP A 286 -11.47 8.67 9.07
CA ASP A 286 -12.02 9.37 10.24
C ASP A 286 -10.86 9.51 11.22
N GLY A 287 -10.11 10.62 11.13
CA GLY A 287 -8.92 10.81 11.95
C GLY A 287 -9.30 10.57 13.40
N SER A 288 -8.71 9.56 14.06
CA SER A 288 -9.20 9.12 15.38
C SER A 288 -9.12 10.23 16.44
N ALA A 289 -8.29 11.25 16.19
CA ALA A 289 -8.25 12.55 16.86
C ALA A 289 -9.44 13.47 16.54
N LEU A 290 -9.81 13.61 15.26
CA LEU A 290 -10.86 14.51 14.76
C LEU A 290 -12.29 13.95 14.85
N ARG A 291 -12.48 12.62 14.98
CA ARG A 291 -13.81 12.01 15.10
C ARG A 291 -14.61 12.62 16.27
N GLY A 292 -15.85 13.03 16.00
CA GLY A 292 -16.72 13.74 16.95
C GLY A 292 -16.37 15.22 17.16
N LEU A 293 -15.28 15.72 16.57
CA LEU A 293 -14.91 17.13 16.57
C LEU A 293 -15.19 17.78 15.22
N VAL A 294 -14.71 17.20 14.12
CA VAL A 294 -14.77 17.80 12.78
C VAL A 294 -15.38 16.80 11.79
N ARG A 295 -16.39 17.24 11.03
CA ARG A 295 -16.96 16.44 9.93
C ARG A 295 -15.97 16.39 8.77
N VAL A 296 -15.42 15.22 8.46
CA VAL A 296 -14.42 15.02 7.40
C VAL A 296 -14.85 13.82 6.55
N ASP A 297 -15.73 14.08 5.60
CA ASP A 297 -16.30 13.07 4.71
C ASP A 297 -16.32 13.58 3.25
N SER A 298 -16.68 12.69 2.33
CA SER A 298 -16.70 12.98 0.90
C SER A 298 -17.84 13.92 0.51
N ASP A 299 -18.94 13.93 1.27
CA ASP A 299 -20.12 14.76 0.97
C ASP A 299 -19.88 16.23 1.36
N ARG A 300 -19.26 16.51 2.51
CA ARG A 300 -18.78 17.86 2.89
C ARG A 300 -17.78 18.40 1.86
N LEU A 301 -16.95 17.54 1.27
CA LEU A 301 -16.03 17.95 0.20
C LEU A 301 -16.77 18.25 -1.12
N TRP A 302 -17.78 17.46 -1.50
CA TRP A 302 -18.66 17.77 -2.64
C TRP A 302 -19.44 19.08 -2.45
N GLU A 303 -19.96 19.33 -1.25
CA GLU A 303 -20.64 20.58 -0.87
C GLU A 303 -19.67 21.77 -1.03
N ALA A 304 -18.47 21.69 -0.44
CA ALA A 304 -17.47 22.75 -0.51
C ALA A 304 -17.04 23.08 -1.95
N TYR A 305 -16.87 22.08 -2.82
CA TYR A 305 -16.63 22.30 -4.25
C TYR A 305 -17.79 23.03 -4.95
N LEU A 306 -19.04 22.66 -4.66
CA LEU A 306 -20.22 23.28 -5.28
C LEU A 306 -20.39 24.72 -4.82
N ASP A 307 -20.20 24.99 -3.53
CA ASP A 307 -20.32 26.33 -2.98
C ASP A 307 -19.21 27.25 -3.47
N TYR A 308 -17.96 26.77 -3.54
CA TYR A 308 -16.89 27.57 -4.15
C TYR A 308 -17.16 27.86 -5.64
N ALA A 309 -17.71 26.89 -6.39
CA ALA A 309 -18.09 27.12 -7.78
C ALA A 309 -19.18 28.19 -7.93
N ARG A 310 -20.18 28.21 -7.05
CA ARG A 310 -21.25 29.22 -7.01
C ARG A 310 -20.72 30.61 -6.64
N GLN A 311 -19.87 30.71 -5.60
CA GLN A 311 -19.18 31.95 -5.25
C GLN A 311 -18.37 32.51 -6.43
N VAL A 312 -17.65 31.63 -7.13
CA VAL A 312 -16.89 31.95 -8.35
C VAL A 312 -17.80 32.42 -9.48
N GLY A 313 -18.93 31.75 -9.73
CA GLY A 313 -19.90 32.16 -10.75
C GLY A 313 -20.47 33.54 -10.50
N ASN A 314 -20.89 33.82 -9.26
CA ASN A 314 -21.43 35.11 -8.84
C ASN A 314 -20.39 36.23 -9.03
N ARG A 315 -19.13 36.01 -8.64
CA ARG A 315 -18.06 37.00 -8.78
C ARG A 315 -17.72 37.32 -10.23
N GLU A 316 -17.71 36.31 -11.11
CA GLU A 316 -17.43 36.47 -12.54
C GLU A 316 -18.69 36.73 -13.39
N GLN A 317 -19.85 36.92 -12.75
CA GLN A 317 -21.15 37.17 -13.39
C GLN A 317 -21.56 36.10 -14.41
N LEU A 318 -21.19 34.83 -14.17
CA LEU A 318 -21.52 33.70 -15.04
C LEU A 318 -22.97 33.25 -14.86
N LEU A 319 -23.70 33.16 -15.96
CA LEU A 319 -25.07 32.65 -15.98
C LEU A 319 -25.08 31.11 -15.89
N MET A 320 -25.99 30.58 -15.09
CA MET A 320 -26.22 29.13 -15.05
C MET A 320 -26.75 28.63 -16.39
N GLY A 321 -26.13 27.59 -16.92
CA GLY A 321 -26.41 27.04 -18.24
C GLY A 321 -25.62 27.66 -19.40
N ASP A 322 -24.82 28.73 -19.21
CA ASP A 322 -23.77 29.08 -20.18
C ASP A 322 -22.54 28.18 -20.00
N ASP A 323 -22.75 26.89 -20.27
CA ASP A 323 -21.76 25.81 -20.19
C ASP A 323 -20.40 26.21 -20.79
N ALA A 324 -20.40 26.99 -21.89
CA ALA A 324 -19.21 27.40 -22.63
C ALA A 324 -18.42 28.53 -21.95
N ALA A 325 -19.06 29.45 -21.22
CA ALA A 325 -18.35 30.44 -20.41
C ALA A 325 -17.67 29.78 -19.19
N TRP A 326 -18.39 28.91 -18.48
CA TRP A 326 -17.86 28.14 -17.36
C TRP A 326 -16.68 27.24 -17.76
N GLN A 327 -16.78 26.51 -18.88
CA GLN A 327 -15.69 25.68 -19.41
C GLN A 327 -14.43 26.52 -19.72
N ARG A 328 -14.59 27.68 -20.36
CA ARG A 328 -13.45 28.58 -20.69
C ARG A 328 -12.74 29.11 -19.44
N LEU A 329 -13.50 29.45 -18.40
CA LEU A 329 -12.93 29.88 -17.12
C LEU A 329 -12.15 28.73 -16.47
N ALA A 330 -12.74 27.54 -16.35
CA ALA A 330 -12.09 26.37 -15.74
C ALA A 330 -10.83 25.91 -16.51
N ALA A 331 -10.82 26.05 -17.84
CA ALA A 331 -9.66 25.75 -18.67
C ALA A 331 -8.51 26.74 -18.42
N THR A 332 -8.80 28.04 -18.47
CA THR A 332 -7.83 29.13 -18.22
C THR A 332 -7.21 29.02 -16.82
N ASP A 333 -8.04 28.82 -15.81
CA ASP A 333 -7.60 28.82 -14.41
C ASP A 333 -6.96 27.51 -13.95
N SER A 334 -7.07 26.43 -14.73
CA SER A 334 -6.62 25.07 -14.36
C SER A 334 -5.20 24.96 -13.80
N ARG A 335 -4.28 25.83 -14.24
CA ARG A 335 -2.88 25.88 -13.76
C ARG A 335 -2.65 26.87 -12.61
N LYS A 336 -3.37 27.99 -12.59
CA LYS A 336 -3.13 29.10 -11.65
C LYS A 336 -3.97 28.96 -10.38
N PHE A 337 -5.18 28.45 -10.51
CA PHE A 337 -6.16 28.28 -9.43
C PHE A 337 -6.80 26.87 -9.54
N PRO A 338 -6.05 25.79 -9.26
CA PRO A 338 -6.52 24.43 -9.48
C PRO A 338 -7.79 24.07 -8.70
N ILE A 339 -7.91 24.52 -7.43
CA ILE A 339 -9.12 24.33 -6.61
C ILE A 339 -10.36 24.96 -7.28
N ARG A 340 -10.21 26.16 -7.84
CA ARG A 340 -11.28 26.85 -8.58
C ARG A 340 -11.69 26.09 -9.82
N ALA A 341 -10.72 25.61 -10.60
CA ALA A 341 -11.00 24.79 -11.77
C ALA A 341 -11.71 23.48 -11.41
N ARG A 342 -11.25 22.75 -10.37
CA ARG A 342 -11.94 21.55 -9.84
C ARG A 342 -13.39 21.84 -9.47
N SER A 343 -13.62 22.92 -8.74
CA SER A 343 -14.95 23.35 -8.30
C SER A 343 -15.89 23.61 -9.49
N ILE A 344 -15.42 24.31 -10.53
CA ILE A 344 -16.20 24.53 -11.75
C ILE A 344 -16.46 23.20 -12.48
N TYR A 345 -15.48 22.29 -12.57
CA TYR A 345 -15.71 20.98 -13.20
C TYR A 345 -16.68 20.12 -12.39
N VAL A 346 -16.68 20.19 -11.06
CA VAL A 346 -17.71 19.61 -10.18
C VAL A 346 -19.09 20.14 -10.54
N LEU A 347 -19.28 21.46 -10.55
CA LEU A 347 -20.55 22.09 -10.93
C LEU A 347 -21.00 21.64 -12.33
N LEU A 348 -20.12 21.75 -13.33
CA LEU A 348 -20.42 21.38 -14.72
C LEU A 348 -20.73 19.88 -14.89
N SER A 349 -20.10 19.00 -14.13
CA SER A 349 -20.38 17.56 -14.20
C SER A 349 -21.82 17.19 -13.79
N LEU A 350 -22.45 18.01 -12.95
CA LEU A 350 -23.79 17.79 -12.42
C LEU A 350 -24.84 18.66 -13.13
N GLU A 351 -24.57 19.95 -13.29
CA GLU A 351 -25.57 20.97 -13.63
C GLU A 351 -25.49 21.48 -15.09
N ALA A 352 -24.44 21.15 -15.85
CA ALA A 352 -24.34 21.57 -17.25
C ALA A 352 -25.49 20.99 -18.10
N ARG A 353 -25.97 21.77 -19.08
CA ARG A 353 -27.10 21.35 -19.93
C ARG A 353 -26.69 20.24 -20.91
N SER A 354 -25.54 20.38 -21.54
CA SER A 354 -25.04 19.42 -22.52
C SER A 354 -24.45 18.16 -21.87
N GLY A 355 -24.86 16.98 -22.33
CA GLY A 355 -24.27 15.71 -21.90
C GLY A 355 -22.77 15.62 -22.19
N ALA A 356 -22.33 16.13 -23.34
CA ALA A 356 -20.91 16.18 -23.69
C ALA A 356 -20.10 17.13 -22.80
N VAL A 357 -20.72 18.22 -22.31
CA VAL A 357 -20.09 19.12 -21.32
C VAL A 357 -19.95 18.41 -19.98
N ARG A 358 -20.97 17.67 -19.52
CA ARG A 358 -20.90 16.87 -18.28
C ARG A 358 -19.81 15.81 -18.38
N GLU A 359 -19.74 15.06 -19.49
CA GLU A 359 -18.69 14.06 -19.71
C GLU A 359 -17.29 14.68 -19.72
N HIS A 360 -17.07 15.78 -20.45
CA HIS A 360 -15.78 16.47 -20.46
C HIS A 360 -15.40 17.03 -19.08
N ALA A 361 -16.37 17.58 -18.34
CA ALA A 361 -16.12 18.08 -16.99
C ALA A 361 -15.68 16.96 -16.03
N LEU A 362 -16.26 15.75 -16.14
CA LEU A 362 -15.82 14.58 -15.36
C LEU A 362 -14.39 14.15 -15.69
N GLU A 363 -13.99 14.17 -16.98
CA GLU A 363 -12.61 13.89 -17.39
C GLU A 363 -11.64 14.90 -16.78
N ARG A 364 -11.91 16.20 -16.96
CA ARG A 364 -11.05 17.29 -16.48
C ARG A 364 -11.00 17.38 -14.95
N LEU A 365 -12.08 17.04 -14.27
CA LEU A 365 -12.12 16.91 -12.81
C LEU A 365 -11.20 15.78 -12.34
N ALA A 366 -11.32 14.59 -12.95
CA ALA A 366 -10.51 13.44 -12.59
C ALA A 366 -9.01 13.70 -12.86
N GLU A 367 -8.66 14.28 -14.01
CA GLU A 367 -7.29 14.69 -14.34
C GLU A 367 -6.74 15.70 -13.31
N ASN A 368 -7.51 16.73 -12.95
CA ASN A 368 -7.04 17.75 -12.03
C ASN A 368 -6.89 17.23 -10.59
N ILE A 369 -7.88 16.49 -10.08
CA ILE A 369 -7.77 15.84 -8.75
C ILE A 369 -6.54 14.93 -8.72
N THR A 370 -6.28 14.16 -9.78
CA THR A 370 -5.25 13.13 -9.74
C THR A 370 -3.84 13.61 -10.07
N SER A 371 -3.69 14.93 -10.29
CA SER A 371 -2.43 15.65 -10.20
C SER A 371 -1.99 15.96 -8.75
N LEU A 372 -2.86 15.77 -7.75
CA LEU A 372 -2.56 15.99 -6.34
C LEU A 372 -1.70 14.87 -5.75
N PRO A 373 -0.84 15.17 -4.75
CA PRO A 373 -0.30 14.15 -3.86
C PRO A 373 -1.46 13.42 -3.15
N SER A 374 -1.63 12.12 -3.44
CA SER A 374 -2.79 11.30 -3.03
C SER A 374 -4.12 11.59 -3.74
N GLY A 375 -4.10 12.22 -4.92
CA GLY A 375 -5.29 12.51 -5.71
C GLY A 375 -6.09 11.27 -6.15
N ASP A 376 -5.41 10.14 -6.34
CA ASP A 376 -6.05 8.85 -6.63
C ASP A 376 -6.99 8.40 -5.50
N GLN A 377 -6.60 8.62 -4.24
CA GLN A 377 -7.44 8.35 -3.07
C GLN A 377 -8.56 9.38 -2.94
N VAL A 378 -8.32 10.67 -3.21
CA VAL A 378 -9.38 11.70 -3.23
C VAL A 378 -10.49 11.33 -4.22
N LEU A 379 -10.13 10.97 -5.45
CA LEU A 379 -11.12 10.59 -6.46
C LEU A 379 -11.85 9.29 -6.08
N HIS A 380 -11.14 8.34 -5.46
CA HIS A 380 -11.77 7.12 -4.97
C HIS A 380 -12.81 7.41 -3.88
N ALA A 381 -12.45 8.22 -2.87
CA ALA A 381 -13.34 8.61 -1.78
C ALA A 381 -14.60 9.34 -2.31
N LEU A 382 -14.42 10.40 -3.12
CA LEU A 382 -15.50 11.21 -3.68
C LEU A 382 -16.60 10.41 -4.41
N TYR A 383 -16.26 9.27 -5.01
CA TYR A 383 -17.19 8.45 -5.78
C TYR A 383 -17.52 7.09 -5.15
N ARG A 384 -16.88 6.70 -4.04
CA ARG A 384 -17.11 5.40 -3.35
C ARG A 384 -17.51 5.52 -1.88
N GLN A 385 -17.31 6.68 -1.26
CA GLN A 385 -17.59 6.98 0.14
C GLN A 385 -18.51 8.20 0.31
N SER A 386 -19.09 8.70 -0.78
CA SER A 386 -20.11 9.74 -0.79
C SER A 386 -21.48 9.11 -0.99
N ASP A 387 -22.46 9.52 -0.19
CA ASP A 387 -23.85 9.03 -0.28
C ASP A 387 -24.52 9.40 -1.61
N ARG A 388 -23.93 10.33 -2.39
CA ARG A 388 -24.36 10.70 -3.75
C ARG A 388 -24.33 9.52 -4.75
N PHE A 389 -23.53 8.49 -4.50
CA PHE A 389 -23.41 7.32 -5.39
C PHE A 389 -23.56 6.01 -4.60
N GLY A 390 -24.80 5.65 -4.28
CA GLY A 390 -25.14 4.49 -3.45
C GLY A 390 -24.63 3.16 -4.02
N THR A 391 -24.53 3.02 -5.34
CA THR A 391 -23.90 1.86 -5.98
C THR A 391 -22.82 2.22 -7.00
N ALA A 392 -21.88 1.29 -7.21
CA ALA A 392 -20.86 1.43 -8.25
C ALA A 392 -21.42 1.54 -9.68
N VAL A 393 -22.73 1.29 -9.89
CA VAL A 393 -23.39 1.45 -11.20
C VAL A 393 -23.85 2.89 -11.44
N GLU A 394 -24.19 3.63 -10.39
CA GLU A 394 -24.63 5.04 -10.44
C GLU A 394 -23.47 6.02 -10.69
N ILE A 395 -22.24 5.63 -10.38
CA ILE A 395 -21.04 6.40 -10.69
C ILE A 395 -20.96 6.62 -12.21
N PRO A 396 -20.69 7.84 -12.70
CA PRO A 396 -20.59 8.13 -14.13
C PRO A 396 -19.59 7.22 -14.86
N ALA A 397 -19.97 6.75 -16.05
CA ALA A 397 -19.20 5.75 -16.81
C ALA A 397 -17.73 6.13 -17.04
N THR A 398 -17.45 7.41 -17.30
CA THR A 398 -16.09 7.97 -17.42
C THR A 398 -15.28 7.76 -16.14
N ILE A 399 -15.83 8.12 -14.98
CA ILE A 399 -15.16 7.98 -13.68
C ILE A 399 -14.97 6.50 -13.33
N ARG A 400 -15.98 5.64 -13.59
CA ARG A 400 -15.86 4.19 -13.37
C ARG A 400 -14.69 3.57 -14.15
N ARG A 401 -14.44 4.00 -15.39
CA ARG A 401 -13.27 3.54 -16.17
C ARG A 401 -11.96 3.95 -15.50
N ILE A 402 -11.85 5.21 -15.08
CA ILE A 402 -10.67 5.76 -14.42
C ILE A 402 -10.40 5.06 -13.07
N LEU A 403 -11.46 4.83 -12.26
CA LEU A 403 -11.35 4.11 -11.00
C LEU A 403 -11.00 2.63 -11.21
N ALA A 404 -11.53 1.98 -12.25
CA ALA A 404 -11.18 0.59 -12.59
C ALA A 404 -9.71 0.46 -13.00
N ASP A 405 -9.20 1.38 -13.82
CA ASP A 405 -7.78 1.41 -14.21
C ASP A 405 -6.86 1.49 -12.98
N ARG A 406 -7.25 2.29 -11.97
CA ARG A 406 -6.55 2.41 -10.69
C ARG A 406 -6.70 1.20 -9.79
N ALA A 407 -7.87 0.60 -9.75
CA ALA A 407 -8.09 -0.64 -9.02
C ALA A 407 -7.18 -1.76 -9.56
N VAL A 408 -7.07 -1.90 -10.89
CA VAL A 408 -6.07 -2.79 -11.53
C VAL A 408 -4.63 -2.41 -11.15
N ALA A 409 -4.27 -1.12 -11.16
CA ALA A 409 -2.92 -0.67 -10.79
C ALA A 409 -2.56 -0.94 -9.31
N ARG A 410 -3.55 -1.01 -8.42
CA ARG A 410 -3.42 -1.39 -7.00
C ARG A 410 -3.58 -2.90 -6.74
N SER A 411 -3.74 -3.71 -7.79
CA SER A 411 -4.10 -5.14 -7.70
C SER A 411 -5.43 -5.44 -6.98
N ASP A 412 -6.34 -4.47 -6.91
CA ASP A 412 -7.71 -4.63 -6.40
C ASP A 412 -8.66 -5.03 -7.54
N LEU A 413 -8.68 -6.33 -7.79
CA LEU A 413 -9.33 -6.92 -8.97
C LEU A 413 -10.83 -7.08 -8.77
N ALA A 414 -11.25 -7.30 -7.52
CA ALA A 414 -12.64 -7.36 -7.14
C ALA A 414 -13.32 -6.00 -7.35
N GLU A 415 -12.67 -4.90 -6.95
CA GLU A 415 -13.21 -3.56 -7.19
C GLU A 415 -13.13 -3.17 -8.68
N ALA A 416 -12.04 -3.52 -9.38
CA ALA A 416 -11.95 -3.32 -10.84
C ALA A 416 -13.10 -4.00 -11.60
N ALA A 417 -13.42 -5.25 -11.27
CA ALA A 417 -14.51 -6.01 -11.87
C ALA A 417 -15.90 -5.39 -11.56
N LYS A 418 -16.16 -4.98 -10.31
CA LYS A 418 -17.39 -4.25 -9.94
C LYS A 418 -17.51 -2.94 -10.73
N LEU A 419 -16.43 -2.16 -10.80
CA LEU A 419 -16.40 -0.88 -11.51
C LEU A 419 -16.57 -1.03 -13.02
N MET A 420 -16.15 -2.14 -13.63
CA MET A 420 -16.40 -2.41 -15.07
C MET A 420 -17.74 -3.06 -15.39
N LYS A 421 -18.46 -3.62 -14.41
CA LYS A 421 -19.73 -4.35 -14.62
C LYS A 421 -20.80 -3.48 -15.31
N GLY A 422 -21.19 -3.84 -16.52
CA GLY A 422 -22.25 -3.16 -17.28
C GLY A 422 -21.81 -1.85 -17.97
N LEU A 423 -20.53 -1.48 -17.92
CA LEU A 423 -20.01 -0.39 -18.73
C LEU A 423 -20.02 -0.77 -20.22
N ARG A 424 -20.55 0.13 -21.05
CA ARG A 424 -20.43 0.02 -22.51
C ARG A 424 -19.00 0.32 -22.95
N PRO A 425 -18.46 -0.38 -23.97
CA PRO A 425 -17.19 -0.03 -24.56
C PRO A 425 -17.24 1.40 -25.14
N PRO A 426 -16.10 2.11 -25.24
CA PRO A 426 -16.04 3.42 -25.90
C PRO A 426 -16.54 3.37 -27.35
N ALA A 427 -17.01 4.49 -27.90
CA ALA A 427 -17.50 4.53 -29.27
C ALA A 427 -16.39 4.35 -30.33
N THR A 428 -15.17 4.79 -30.04
CA THR A 428 -14.02 4.72 -30.96
C THR A 428 -13.38 3.34 -30.98
N GLU A 429 -13.01 2.82 -32.15
CA GLU A 429 -12.40 1.48 -32.28
C GLU A 429 -11.15 1.28 -31.42
N LYS A 430 -10.28 2.29 -31.38
CA LYS A 430 -9.11 2.32 -30.49
C LYS A 430 -9.50 2.22 -29.00
N GLY A 431 -10.58 2.90 -28.62
CA GLY A 431 -11.13 2.84 -27.27
C GLY A 431 -11.76 1.47 -26.96
N LYS A 432 -12.44 0.83 -27.92
CA LYS A 432 -12.97 -0.53 -27.81
C LYS A 432 -11.87 -1.55 -27.56
N ALA A 433 -10.82 -1.55 -28.39
CA ALA A 433 -9.72 -2.51 -28.22
C ALA A 433 -8.94 -2.29 -26.91
N MET A 434 -8.70 -1.03 -26.52
CA MET A 434 -8.13 -0.70 -25.20
C MET A 434 -9.03 -1.10 -24.01
N TRP A 435 -10.34 -1.18 -24.21
CA TRP A 435 -11.33 -1.63 -23.22
C TRP A 435 -11.40 -3.16 -23.13
N GLU A 436 -11.40 -3.84 -24.27
CA GLU A 436 -11.33 -5.30 -24.35
C GLU A 436 -10.08 -5.84 -23.65
N LEU A 437 -8.93 -5.21 -23.87
CA LEU A 437 -7.67 -5.59 -23.23
C LEU A 437 -7.72 -5.48 -21.70
N ARG A 438 -8.32 -4.41 -21.18
CA ARG A 438 -8.50 -4.22 -19.73
C ARG A 438 -9.45 -5.27 -19.15
N ARG A 439 -10.55 -5.56 -19.85
CA ARG A 439 -11.50 -6.61 -19.46
C ARG A 439 -10.82 -7.97 -19.42
N ALA A 440 -9.98 -8.29 -20.41
CA ALA A 440 -9.17 -9.50 -20.41
C ALA A 440 -8.24 -9.55 -19.19
N LYS A 441 -7.44 -8.51 -18.94
CA LYS A 441 -6.52 -8.46 -17.79
C LYS A 441 -7.24 -8.65 -16.45
N ILE A 442 -8.41 -8.04 -16.26
CA ILE A 442 -9.21 -8.21 -15.03
C ILE A 442 -9.74 -9.65 -14.90
N PHE A 443 -10.24 -10.26 -15.98
CA PHE A 443 -10.63 -11.67 -15.94
C PHE A 443 -9.45 -12.58 -15.61
N LEU A 444 -8.29 -12.37 -16.22
CA LEU A 444 -7.10 -13.19 -15.95
C LEU A 444 -6.64 -13.08 -14.50
N LEU A 445 -6.43 -11.85 -14.02
CA LEU A 445 -5.96 -11.65 -12.66
C LEU A 445 -7.02 -12.07 -11.63
N GLY A 446 -8.32 -11.91 -11.93
CA GLY A 446 -9.43 -12.36 -11.10
C GLY A 446 -9.71 -13.87 -11.14
N GLY A 447 -8.89 -14.67 -11.82
CA GLY A 447 -9.04 -16.13 -11.90
C GLY A 447 -10.07 -16.65 -12.91
N GLU A 448 -10.80 -15.76 -13.60
CA GLU A 448 -11.73 -16.08 -14.69
C GLU A 448 -10.99 -16.33 -16.02
N TYR A 449 -9.94 -17.16 -15.98
CA TYR A 449 -8.93 -17.24 -17.04
C TYR A 449 -9.52 -17.52 -18.42
N GLN A 450 -10.49 -18.44 -18.55
CA GLN A 450 -11.10 -18.82 -19.82
C GLN A 450 -11.81 -17.63 -20.49
N ARG A 451 -12.40 -16.71 -19.70
CA ARG A 451 -13.03 -15.49 -20.21
C ARG A 451 -11.98 -14.47 -20.65
N GLY A 452 -10.87 -14.34 -19.90
CA GLY A 452 -9.76 -13.49 -20.30
C GLY A 452 -9.12 -13.98 -21.60
N GLU A 453 -8.83 -15.28 -21.69
CA GLU A 453 -8.26 -15.94 -22.87
C GLU A 453 -9.16 -15.80 -24.09
N ALA A 454 -10.46 -16.04 -23.98
CA ALA A 454 -11.40 -15.87 -25.09
C ALA A 454 -11.37 -14.43 -25.68
N VAL A 455 -11.30 -13.40 -24.82
CA VAL A 455 -11.20 -12.01 -25.27
C VAL A 455 -9.85 -11.75 -25.95
N LEU A 456 -8.74 -12.28 -25.42
CA LEU A 456 -7.43 -12.14 -26.06
C LEU A 456 -7.37 -12.86 -27.41
N THR A 457 -7.96 -14.04 -27.56
CA THR A 457 -7.99 -14.78 -28.82
C THR A 457 -8.76 -14.02 -29.90
N GLU A 458 -9.90 -13.41 -29.54
CA GLU A 458 -10.67 -12.55 -30.44
C GLU A 458 -9.85 -11.32 -30.89
N MET A 459 -9.16 -10.66 -29.95
CA MET A 459 -8.26 -9.54 -30.24
C MET A 459 -7.06 -9.96 -31.10
N ALA A 460 -6.45 -11.11 -30.85
CA ALA A 460 -5.38 -11.67 -31.67
C ALA A 460 -5.85 -11.92 -33.11
N GLY A 461 -7.11 -12.37 -33.29
CA GLY A 461 -7.77 -12.46 -34.59
C GLY A 461 -7.72 -11.16 -35.40
N ARG A 462 -7.84 -10.01 -34.72
CA ARG A 462 -7.83 -8.65 -35.28
C ARG A 462 -6.44 -7.97 -35.29
N ALA A 463 -5.37 -8.68 -34.91
CA ALA A 463 -4.07 -8.08 -34.59
C ALA A 463 -3.35 -7.32 -35.73
N ALA A 464 -3.61 -7.67 -37.00
CA ALA A 464 -2.89 -7.12 -38.15
C ALA A 464 -3.13 -5.61 -38.38
N GLY A 465 -4.14 -5.01 -37.74
CA GLY A 465 -4.44 -3.58 -37.81
C GLY A 465 -4.23 -2.80 -36.50
N LEU A 466 -3.57 -3.39 -35.49
CA LEU A 466 -3.35 -2.72 -34.20
C LEU A 466 -2.15 -1.76 -34.27
N GLU A 467 -2.33 -0.56 -33.72
CA GLU A 467 -1.21 0.37 -33.49
C GLU A 467 -0.17 -0.24 -32.53
N THR A 468 1.12 0.13 -32.70
CA THR A 468 2.24 -0.38 -31.91
C THR A 468 2.00 -0.30 -30.39
N VAL A 469 1.52 0.85 -29.87
CA VAL A 469 1.26 1.04 -28.44
C VAL A 469 0.20 0.08 -27.88
N LEU A 470 -0.78 -0.31 -28.71
CA LEU A 470 -1.81 -1.28 -28.34
C LEU A 470 -1.28 -2.71 -28.44
N LEU A 471 -0.43 -2.99 -29.43
CA LEU A 471 0.23 -4.28 -29.62
C LEU A 471 1.21 -4.59 -28.47
N ASP A 472 2.01 -3.62 -28.02
CA ASP A 472 2.91 -3.75 -26.87
C ASP A 472 2.13 -4.09 -25.59
N ARG A 473 1.02 -3.38 -25.34
CA ARG A 473 0.13 -3.66 -24.21
C ARG A 473 -0.56 -5.02 -24.33
N PHE A 474 -0.91 -5.44 -25.55
CA PHE A 474 -1.51 -6.75 -25.80
C PHE A 474 -0.52 -7.88 -25.47
N VAL A 475 0.73 -7.77 -25.95
CA VAL A 475 1.85 -8.65 -25.59
C VAL A 475 2.06 -8.71 -24.07
N GLN A 476 2.00 -7.57 -23.36
CA GLN A 476 2.12 -7.55 -21.90
C GLN A 476 1.05 -8.38 -21.18
N VAL A 477 -0.19 -8.42 -21.68
CA VAL A 477 -1.25 -9.27 -21.08
C VAL A 477 -1.07 -10.75 -21.43
N ILE A 478 -0.37 -11.08 -22.52
CA ILE A 478 0.07 -12.45 -22.80
C ILE A 478 1.22 -12.87 -21.86
N PHE A 479 2.10 -11.95 -21.43
CA PHE A 479 3.05 -12.23 -20.34
C PHE A 479 2.35 -12.46 -18.99
N ASP A 480 1.24 -11.77 -18.72
CA ASP A 480 0.43 -12.05 -17.53
C ASP A 480 -0.07 -13.52 -17.57
N LEU A 481 -0.49 -14.05 -18.73
CA LEU A 481 -0.83 -15.48 -18.91
C LEU A 481 0.35 -16.43 -18.61
N GLN A 482 1.55 -16.13 -19.13
CA GLN A 482 2.73 -16.95 -18.84
C GLN A 482 3.06 -16.95 -17.34
N THR A 483 2.93 -15.80 -16.68
CA THR A 483 3.16 -15.64 -15.24
C THR A 483 2.15 -16.43 -14.42
N LEU A 484 0.91 -16.52 -14.89
CA LEU A 484 -0.18 -17.35 -14.33
C LEU A 484 -0.08 -18.84 -14.72
N GLY A 485 1.01 -19.28 -15.34
CA GLY A 485 1.23 -20.68 -15.74
C GLY A 485 0.39 -21.15 -16.94
N ARG A 486 -0.37 -20.26 -17.60
CA ARG A 486 -1.25 -20.58 -18.75
C ARG A 486 -0.49 -20.61 -20.07
N HIS A 487 0.57 -21.42 -20.11
CA HIS A 487 1.56 -21.44 -21.19
C HIS A 487 1.01 -21.86 -22.56
N ASP A 488 -0.02 -22.72 -22.64
CA ASP A 488 -0.64 -23.09 -23.92
C ASP A 488 -1.39 -21.91 -24.54
N ALA A 489 -2.29 -21.28 -23.78
CA ALA A 489 -3.00 -20.09 -24.23
C ALA A 489 -2.04 -18.95 -24.61
N ALA A 490 -0.98 -18.74 -23.82
CA ALA A 490 0.05 -17.77 -24.15
C ALA A 490 0.79 -18.10 -25.46
N TYR A 491 1.15 -19.36 -25.67
CA TYR A 491 1.80 -19.81 -26.90
C TYR A 491 0.91 -19.61 -28.13
N ASP A 492 -0.37 -20.01 -28.06
CA ASP A 492 -1.30 -19.93 -29.17
C ASP A 492 -1.60 -18.47 -29.56
N LEU A 493 -1.65 -17.57 -28.57
CA LEU A 493 -1.78 -16.12 -28.78
C LEU A 493 -0.52 -15.53 -29.43
N PHE A 494 0.68 -15.88 -28.94
CA PHE A 494 1.94 -15.44 -29.58
C PHE A 494 2.09 -15.99 -31.01
N GLN A 495 1.69 -17.24 -31.26
CA GLN A 495 1.70 -17.82 -32.60
C GLN A 495 0.72 -17.09 -33.54
N THR A 496 -0.47 -16.76 -33.03
CA THR A 496 -1.46 -15.96 -33.78
C THR A 496 -0.91 -14.58 -34.11
N LEU A 497 -0.23 -13.91 -33.17
CA LEU A 497 0.47 -12.64 -33.42
C LEU A 497 1.59 -12.78 -34.44
N TYR A 498 2.42 -13.83 -34.34
CA TYR A 498 3.56 -14.06 -35.21
C TYR A 498 3.13 -14.20 -36.68
N THR A 499 2.02 -14.89 -36.94
CA THR A 499 1.46 -15.04 -38.30
C THR A 499 0.81 -13.77 -38.86
N LYS A 500 0.46 -12.80 -38.02
CA LYS A 500 -0.25 -11.57 -38.41
C LYS A 500 0.63 -10.32 -38.46
N THR A 501 1.74 -10.29 -37.73
CA THR A 501 2.66 -9.16 -37.74
C THR A 501 3.68 -9.27 -38.86
N THR A 502 3.94 -8.15 -39.53
CA THR A 502 4.97 -8.02 -40.58
C THR A 502 6.28 -7.43 -40.04
N HIS A 503 6.34 -7.03 -38.76
CA HIS A 503 7.53 -6.42 -38.17
C HIS A 503 8.57 -7.48 -37.77
N PRO A 504 9.74 -7.56 -38.45
CA PRO A 504 10.69 -8.67 -38.22
C PRO A 504 11.26 -8.69 -36.81
N ARG A 505 11.42 -7.53 -36.17
CA ARG A 505 11.83 -7.42 -34.77
C ARG A 505 10.81 -8.07 -33.83
N LEU A 506 9.52 -7.77 -33.99
CA LEU A 506 8.49 -8.37 -33.14
C LEU A 506 8.34 -9.87 -33.43
N GLN A 507 8.44 -10.31 -34.69
CA GLN A 507 8.48 -11.74 -35.03
C GLN A 507 9.62 -12.46 -34.29
N ARG A 508 10.80 -11.82 -34.19
CA ARG A 508 11.96 -12.34 -33.45
C ARG A 508 11.68 -12.49 -31.96
N GLU A 509 11.08 -11.46 -31.37
CA GLU A 509 10.75 -11.39 -29.95
C GLU A 509 9.64 -12.40 -29.59
N LEU A 510 8.58 -12.51 -30.40
CA LEU A 510 7.52 -13.50 -30.26
C LEU A 510 8.04 -14.96 -30.30
N LEU A 511 8.97 -15.29 -31.20
CA LEU A 511 9.58 -16.62 -31.25
C LEU A 511 10.30 -17.00 -29.94
N TYR A 512 10.91 -16.02 -29.27
CA TYR A 512 11.56 -16.23 -27.98
C TYR A 512 10.52 -16.50 -26.88
N TRP A 513 9.46 -15.70 -26.80
CA TRP A 513 8.44 -15.88 -25.76
C TRP A 513 7.58 -17.14 -25.98
N MET A 514 7.38 -17.55 -27.23
CA MET A 514 6.86 -18.87 -27.58
C MET A 514 7.78 -20.00 -27.08
N ALA A 515 9.10 -19.82 -27.15
CA ALA A 515 10.06 -20.77 -26.61
C ALA A 515 9.99 -20.83 -25.08
N ASP A 516 9.89 -19.69 -24.38
CA ASP A 516 9.71 -19.63 -22.93
C ASP A 516 8.46 -20.42 -22.48
N SER A 517 7.32 -20.25 -23.16
CA SER A 517 6.11 -21.04 -22.90
C SER A 517 6.35 -22.54 -23.05
N ARG A 518 7.00 -22.97 -24.13
CA ARG A 518 7.27 -24.40 -24.36
C ARG A 518 8.32 -24.96 -23.40
N LYS A 519 9.27 -24.14 -22.95
CA LYS A 519 10.27 -24.52 -21.93
C LYS A 519 9.60 -24.78 -20.58
N ALA A 520 8.73 -23.87 -20.13
CA ALA A 520 8.01 -24.00 -18.86
C ALA A 520 7.09 -25.24 -18.81
N GLN A 521 6.59 -25.70 -19.96
CA GLN A 521 5.83 -26.95 -20.11
C GLN A 521 6.68 -28.23 -20.16
N GLY A 522 8.01 -28.14 -20.12
CA GLY A 522 8.90 -29.28 -20.34
C GLY A 522 9.03 -29.73 -21.80
N ASN A 523 8.46 -28.98 -22.77
CA ASN A 523 8.59 -29.22 -24.20
C ASN A 523 9.95 -28.72 -24.74
N LEU A 524 11.04 -29.12 -24.08
CA LEU A 524 12.39 -28.55 -24.19
C LEU A 524 12.95 -28.57 -25.61
N ARG A 525 12.73 -29.63 -26.40
CA ARG A 525 13.16 -29.71 -27.81
C ARG A 525 12.42 -28.71 -28.71
N VAL A 526 11.16 -28.42 -28.40
CA VAL A 526 10.38 -27.40 -29.13
C VAL A 526 10.85 -26.00 -28.75
N ALA A 527 11.09 -25.76 -27.46
CA ALA A 527 11.68 -24.50 -26.96
C ALA A 527 13.03 -24.21 -27.61
N ALA A 528 13.96 -25.19 -27.61
CA ALA A 528 15.27 -25.07 -28.25
C ALA A 528 15.17 -24.63 -29.73
N ARG A 529 14.28 -25.27 -30.50
CA ARG A 529 14.04 -24.92 -31.90
C ARG A 529 13.53 -23.48 -32.06
N LEU A 530 12.58 -23.05 -31.22
CA LEU A 530 12.00 -21.70 -31.27
C LEU A 530 13.02 -20.61 -30.88
N TYR A 531 13.82 -20.85 -29.84
CA TYR A 531 14.95 -19.97 -29.49
C TYR A 531 15.97 -19.86 -30.63
N LEU A 532 16.32 -20.98 -31.29
CA LEU A 532 17.20 -20.94 -32.48
C LEU A 532 16.58 -20.15 -33.63
N GLN A 533 15.28 -20.33 -33.91
CA GLN A 533 14.56 -19.53 -34.90
C GLN A 533 14.58 -18.03 -34.57
N SER A 534 14.39 -17.65 -33.31
CA SER A 534 14.55 -16.26 -32.82
C SER A 534 15.99 -15.75 -33.02
N ALA A 535 17.00 -16.60 -32.78
CA ALA A 535 18.39 -16.21 -32.95
C ALA A 535 18.74 -15.90 -34.42
N ILE A 536 18.32 -16.77 -35.35
CA ILE A 536 18.69 -16.72 -36.78
C ILE A 536 17.79 -15.86 -37.66
N LEU A 537 16.66 -15.33 -37.15
CA LEU A 537 15.71 -14.56 -37.98
C LEU A 537 16.34 -13.36 -38.74
N PRO A 538 17.30 -12.59 -38.17
CA PRO A 538 18.00 -11.54 -38.92
C PRO A 538 19.07 -12.05 -39.89
N GLY A 539 19.39 -13.35 -39.86
CA GLY A 539 20.48 -14.00 -40.57
C GLY A 539 21.12 -15.12 -39.72
N VAL A 540 21.48 -16.23 -40.37
CA VAL A 540 22.02 -17.44 -39.72
C VAL A 540 23.25 -17.15 -38.87
N GLU A 541 24.14 -16.29 -39.37
CA GLU A 541 25.37 -15.86 -38.70
C GLU A 541 25.19 -14.69 -37.72
N SER A 542 23.96 -14.18 -37.49
CA SER A 542 23.77 -13.06 -36.57
C SER A 542 24.20 -13.44 -35.15
N MET A 543 25.12 -12.67 -34.57
CA MET A 543 25.64 -12.83 -33.20
C MET A 543 25.46 -11.56 -32.36
N ASP A 544 24.42 -10.78 -32.65
CA ASP A 544 24.01 -9.66 -31.80
C ASP A 544 23.63 -10.14 -30.36
N PRO A 545 23.53 -9.23 -29.35
CA PRO A 545 23.27 -9.63 -27.96
C PRO A 545 21.98 -10.44 -27.73
N TRP A 546 20.94 -10.23 -28.54
CA TRP A 546 19.73 -11.06 -28.50
C TRP A 546 20.01 -12.44 -29.12
N ALA A 547 20.71 -12.49 -30.25
CA ALA A 547 21.09 -13.74 -30.92
C ALA A 547 21.98 -14.64 -30.04
N GLN A 548 22.86 -14.05 -29.22
CA GLN A 548 23.65 -14.77 -28.23
C GLN A 548 22.78 -15.31 -27.09
N THR A 549 21.85 -14.50 -26.57
CA THR A 549 20.95 -14.87 -25.47
C THR A 549 20.00 -15.99 -25.87
N ALA A 550 19.39 -15.89 -27.06
CA ALA A 550 18.52 -16.93 -27.61
C ALA A 550 19.28 -18.24 -27.87
N ARG A 551 20.51 -18.20 -28.43
CA ARG A 551 21.34 -19.41 -28.57
C ARG A 551 21.74 -20.02 -27.23
N TYR A 552 21.97 -19.20 -26.19
CA TYR A 552 22.27 -19.69 -24.84
C TYR A 552 21.08 -20.48 -24.25
N GLU A 553 19.87 -19.91 -24.30
CA GLU A 553 18.67 -20.61 -23.81
C GLU A 553 18.32 -21.84 -24.66
N ALA A 554 18.60 -21.81 -25.97
CA ALA A 554 18.51 -23.00 -26.82
C ALA A 554 19.47 -24.12 -26.37
N ALA A 555 20.74 -23.80 -26.13
CA ALA A 555 21.74 -24.77 -25.67
C ALA A 555 21.37 -25.35 -24.29
N LYS A 556 20.81 -24.53 -23.41
CA LYS A 556 20.29 -24.97 -22.11
C LYS A 556 19.13 -25.95 -22.27
N ALA A 557 18.10 -25.60 -23.05
CA ALA A 557 16.97 -26.49 -23.31
C ALA A 557 17.38 -27.79 -24.04
N LEU A 558 18.35 -27.74 -24.95
CA LEU A 558 18.93 -28.93 -25.59
C LEU A 558 19.61 -29.84 -24.56
N SER A 559 20.46 -29.28 -23.70
CA SER A 559 21.14 -30.00 -22.61
C SER A 559 20.14 -30.63 -21.64
N GLU A 560 19.12 -29.90 -21.20
CA GLU A 560 18.04 -30.39 -20.34
C GLU A 560 17.20 -31.50 -21.03
N SER A 561 17.12 -31.52 -22.38
CA SER A 561 16.43 -32.55 -23.17
C SER A 561 17.28 -33.77 -23.58
N GLY A 562 18.53 -33.84 -23.11
CA GLY A 562 19.49 -34.91 -23.42
C GLY A 562 20.25 -34.76 -24.74
N LEU A 563 20.05 -33.66 -25.48
CA LEU A 563 20.73 -33.37 -26.75
C LEU A 563 22.10 -32.70 -26.51
N PHE A 564 22.96 -33.42 -25.79
CA PHE A 564 24.24 -32.89 -25.30
C PHE A 564 25.22 -32.49 -26.40
N ALA A 565 25.24 -33.19 -27.54
CA ALA A 565 26.13 -32.86 -28.65
C ALA A 565 25.81 -31.49 -29.27
N ASP A 566 24.51 -31.22 -29.52
CA ASP A 566 24.03 -29.98 -30.11
C ASP A 566 24.25 -28.79 -29.17
N ALA A 567 23.96 -28.97 -27.88
CA ALA A 567 24.24 -27.98 -26.83
C ALA A 567 25.75 -27.67 -26.71
N GLU A 568 26.62 -28.69 -26.78
CA GLU A 568 28.08 -28.51 -26.74
C GLU A 568 28.59 -27.69 -27.94
N VAL A 569 28.06 -27.90 -29.15
CA VAL A 569 28.41 -27.09 -30.33
C VAL A 569 28.05 -25.62 -30.11
N ILE A 570 26.83 -25.33 -29.64
CA ILE A 570 26.34 -23.96 -29.44
C ILE A 570 27.13 -23.26 -28.32
N TYR A 571 27.37 -23.91 -27.17
CA TYR A 571 28.17 -23.32 -26.10
C TYR A 571 29.61 -23.00 -26.54
N ARG A 572 30.24 -23.88 -27.33
CA ARG A 572 31.57 -23.61 -27.91
C ARG A 572 31.55 -22.44 -28.91
N GLN A 573 30.49 -22.27 -29.68
CA GLN A 573 30.34 -21.12 -30.59
C GLN A 573 30.15 -19.81 -29.82
N LEU A 574 29.27 -19.80 -28.82
CA LEU A 574 29.06 -18.64 -27.92
C LEU A 574 30.36 -18.24 -27.20
N LEU A 575 31.12 -19.20 -26.67
CA LEU A 575 32.39 -18.93 -25.99
C LEU A 575 33.46 -18.31 -26.91
N LYS A 576 33.35 -18.46 -28.24
CA LYS A 576 34.23 -17.75 -29.19
C LYS A 576 33.83 -16.29 -29.37
N VAL A 577 32.53 -16.01 -29.48
CA VAL A 577 32.02 -14.67 -29.85
C VAL A 577 31.65 -13.76 -28.67
N THR A 578 31.47 -14.31 -27.47
CA THR A 578 31.14 -13.51 -26.28
C THR A 578 32.38 -12.84 -25.70
N GLU A 579 32.40 -11.51 -25.67
CA GLU A 579 33.51 -10.71 -25.13
C GLU A 579 33.49 -10.63 -23.59
N SER A 580 32.32 -10.50 -22.97
CA SER A 580 32.15 -10.33 -21.53
C SER A 580 32.74 -11.52 -20.75
N SER A 581 33.79 -11.26 -19.95
CA SER A 581 34.48 -12.26 -19.11
C SER A 581 33.53 -13.02 -18.19
N GLN A 582 32.57 -12.33 -17.56
CA GLN A 582 31.54 -12.93 -16.71
C GLN A 582 30.65 -13.90 -17.49
N ARG A 583 30.16 -13.53 -18.68
CA ARG A 583 29.34 -14.41 -19.52
C ARG A 583 30.16 -15.61 -20.05
N ARG A 584 31.43 -15.40 -20.42
CA ARG A 584 32.36 -16.48 -20.80
C ARG A 584 32.54 -17.50 -19.67
N ALA A 585 32.65 -17.05 -18.42
CA ALA A 585 32.78 -17.94 -17.27
C ALA A 585 31.51 -18.80 -17.05
N VAL A 586 30.31 -18.22 -17.23
CA VAL A 586 29.04 -18.99 -17.20
C VAL A 586 29.02 -20.05 -18.32
N LEU A 587 29.34 -19.67 -19.56
CA LEU A 587 29.38 -20.59 -20.70
C LEU A 587 30.40 -21.74 -20.50
N ALA A 588 31.56 -21.45 -19.91
CA ALA A 588 32.56 -22.47 -19.60
C ALA A 588 32.05 -23.47 -18.54
N ARG A 589 31.38 -22.98 -17.49
CA ARG A 589 30.78 -23.80 -16.44
C ARG A 589 29.66 -24.70 -16.98
N GLU A 590 28.77 -24.17 -17.82
CA GLU A 590 27.70 -24.96 -18.46
C GLU A 590 28.27 -26.08 -19.35
N LEU A 591 29.35 -25.79 -20.09
CA LEU A 591 30.06 -26.78 -20.92
C LEU A 591 30.73 -27.88 -20.07
N GLU A 592 31.28 -27.53 -18.90
CA GLU A 592 31.83 -28.49 -17.94
C GLU A 592 30.74 -29.37 -17.34
N GLN A 593 29.63 -28.79 -16.88
CA GLN A 593 28.47 -29.53 -16.36
C GLN A 593 27.88 -30.49 -17.39
N LEU A 594 27.82 -30.08 -18.67
CA LEU A 594 27.38 -30.93 -19.77
C LEU A 594 28.31 -32.15 -19.97
N ARG A 595 29.63 -31.97 -19.85
CA ARG A 595 30.59 -33.10 -19.91
C ARG A 595 30.39 -34.08 -18.75
N LEU A 596 30.17 -33.58 -17.54
CA LEU A 596 29.88 -34.42 -16.37
C LEU A 596 28.58 -35.21 -16.54
N ARG A 597 27.53 -34.61 -17.12
CA ARG A 597 26.25 -35.30 -17.43
C ARG A 597 26.35 -36.31 -18.60
N LYS A 598 27.36 -36.18 -19.46
CA LYS A 598 27.62 -37.06 -20.61
C LYS A 598 28.45 -38.29 -20.24
N ALA A 599 29.17 -38.26 -19.11
CA ALA A 599 29.88 -39.41 -18.60
C ALA A 599 28.88 -40.44 -18.04
N PRO A 600 28.88 -41.71 -18.51
CA PRO A 600 28.00 -42.73 -17.96
C PRO A 600 28.33 -43.00 -16.50
N SER A 601 27.30 -43.32 -15.71
CA SER A 601 27.43 -43.79 -14.33
C SER A 601 28.14 -45.15 -14.29
N TYR A 602 29.47 -45.13 -14.30
CA TYR A 602 30.28 -46.29 -13.89
C TYR A 602 30.10 -46.49 -12.38
N VAL A 603 29.04 -47.21 -12.01
CA VAL A 603 28.98 -47.93 -10.74
C VAL A 603 29.75 -49.23 -10.98
N GLY A 604 30.80 -49.45 -10.20
CA GLY A 604 31.56 -50.70 -10.23
C GLY A 604 30.81 -51.81 -9.52
N ASP A 605 31.00 -53.04 -10.03
CA ASP A 605 30.88 -54.28 -9.25
C ASP A 605 32.05 -54.38 -8.22
#